data_AF-A0A1E4K189-F1
#
_entry.id   AF-A0A1E4K189-F1
#
_cell.length_a   1.000
_cell.length_b   1.000
_cell.length_c   1.000
_cell.angle_alpha   90.00
_cell.angle_beta   90.00
_cell.angle_gamma   90.00
#
_symmetry.space_group_name_H-M   'P 1'
#
loop_
_entity.id
_entity.type
_entity.pdbx_description
1 polymer ?
#
loop_
_entity_poly.entity_id
_entity_poly.type
_entity_poly.pdbx_seq_one_letter_code
_entity_poly.pdbx_strand_id
1 'polypeptide(L)' 'MSSNGSGSKRLRIARRAIRRMEPFDRAVFLAIRFENAGYEDLAERHGMGIEEIEKAFARAVHILITTPPPPWWQIWRY' A
#
# COMPACT_ATOMS: atom_id res chain seq x y z
N MET A 1 29.25 -1.43 11.70
CA MET A 1 27.99 -1.11 12.41
C MET A 1 26.82 -1.39 11.49
N SER A 2 25.89 -2.23 11.93
CA SER A 2 25.03 -3.07 11.09
C SER A 2 23.82 -2.37 10.48
N SER A 3 23.68 -2.47 9.16
CA SER A 3 22.56 -1.91 8.37
C SER A 3 21.72 -2.99 7.69
N ASN A 4 21.26 -4.02 8.41
CA ASN A 4 20.42 -5.09 7.81
C ASN A 4 19.03 -5.28 8.45
N GLY A 5 18.68 -4.55 9.53
CA GLY A 5 17.39 -4.72 10.24
C GLY A 5 16.20 -3.86 9.75
N SER A 6 16.48 -2.75 9.05
CA SER A 6 15.46 -1.74 8.70
C SER A 6 14.59 -2.13 7.49
N GLY A 7 15.14 -2.87 6.52
CA GLY A 7 14.44 -3.34 5.32
C GLY A 7 13.28 -4.29 5.65
N SER A 8 13.53 -5.29 6.49
CA SER A 8 12.52 -6.28 6.91
C SER A 8 11.37 -5.65 7.70
N LYS A 9 11.64 -4.61 8.50
CA LYS A 9 10.60 -3.89 9.26
C LYS A 9 9.68 -3.10 8.32
N ARG A 10 10.25 -2.35 7.36
CA ARG A 10 9.46 -1.59 6.37
C ARG A 10 8.60 -2.50 5.49
N LEU A 11 9.15 -3.64 5.05
CA LEU A 11 8.41 -4.63 4.27
C LEU A 11 7.22 -5.20 5.05
N ARG A 12 7.40 -5.49 6.34
CA ARG A 12 6.30 -5.97 7.20
C ARG A 12 5.21 -4.93 7.40
N ILE A 13 5.57 -3.66 7.56
CA ILE A 13 4.61 -2.55 7.66
C ILE A 13 3.83 -2.42 6.36
N ALA A 14 4.52 -2.38 5.21
CA ALA A 14 3.89 -2.30 3.90
C ALA A 14 2.94 -3.48 3.66
N ARG A 15 3.36 -4.71 3.94
CA ARG A 15 2.50 -5.90 3.81
C ARG A 15 1.28 -5.81 4.72
N ARG A 16 1.43 -5.29 5.94
CA ARG A 16 0.30 -5.09 6.86
C ARG A 16 -0.65 -4.01 6.35
N ALA A 17 -0.14 -2.90 5.84
CA ALA A 17 -0.93 -1.83 5.27
C ALA A 17 -1.74 -2.30 4.07
N ILE A 18 -1.10 -2.99 3.12
CA ILE A 18 -1.75 -3.55 1.92
C ILE A 18 -2.91 -4.49 2.31
N ARG A 19 -2.74 -5.29 3.36
CA ARG A 19 -3.82 -6.16 3.88
C ARG A 19 -5.00 -5.39 4.50
N ARG A 20 -4.82 -4.15 4.92
CA ARG A 20 -5.86 -3.29 5.51
C ARG A 20 -6.59 -2.44 4.47
N MET A 21 -6.05 -2.34 3.26
CA MET A 21 -6.69 -1.62 2.16
C MET A 21 -7.94 -2.38 1.70
N GLU A 22 -9.00 -1.64 1.42
CA GLU A 22 -10.16 -2.15 0.69
C GLU A 22 -9.72 -2.73 -0.67
N PRO A 23 -10.43 -3.73 -1.23
CA PRO A 23 -10.00 -4.40 -2.46
C PRO A 23 -9.71 -3.45 -3.62
N PHE A 24 -10.53 -2.42 -3.79
CA PHE A 24 -10.37 -1.44 -4.85
C PHE A 24 -9.18 -0.50 -4.61
N ASP A 25 -9.09 0.09 -3.43
CA ASP A 25 -7.95 0.94 -3.04
C ASP A 25 -6.62 0.19 -3.16
N ARG A 26 -6.60 -1.10 -2.81
CA ARG A 26 -5.45 -1.99 -2.99
C ARG A 26 -5.10 -2.19 -4.47
N ALA A 27 -6.08 -2.44 -5.32
CA ALA A 27 -5.85 -2.64 -6.76
C ALA A 27 -5.23 -1.38 -7.39
N VAL A 28 -5.82 -0.21 -7.14
CA VAL A 28 -5.30 1.09 -7.60
C VAL A 28 -3.87 1.32 -7.09
N PHE A 29 -3.62 1.11 -5.80
CA PHE A 29 -2.29 1.30 -5.23
C PHE A 29 -1.23 0.40 -5.86
N LEU A 30 -1.56 -0.88 -6.08
CA LEU A 30 -0.60 -1.83 -6.67
C LEU A 30 -0.31 -1.51 -8.13
N ALA A 31 -1.34 -1.16 -8.91
CA ALA A 31 -1.18 -0.79 -10.30
C ALA A 31 -0.29 0.45 -10.47
N ILE A 32 -0.55 1.52 -9.69
CA ILE A 32 0.29 2.72 -9.73
C ILE A 32 1.73 2.41 -9.28
N ARG A 33 1.89 1.68 -8.16
CA ARG A 33 3.19 1.55 -7.51
C ARG A 33 4.11 0.50 -8.11
N PHE A 34 3.56 -0.59 -8.65
CA PHE A 34 4.32 -1.74 -9.15
C PHE A 34 4.14 -1.97 -10.66
N GLU A 35 3.03 -1.53 -11.25
CA GLU A 35 2.78 -1.67 -12.70
C GLU A 35 2.99 -0.36 -13.47
N ASN A 36 3.32 0.73 -12.75
CA ASN A 36 3.54 2.06 -13.33
C ASN A 36 2.32 2.58 -14.14
N ALA A 37 1.11 2.18 -13.75
CA ALA A 37 -0.12 2.63 -14.39
C ALA A 37 -0.42 4.11 -14.03
N GLY A 38 -0.96 4.87 -15.00
CA GLY A 38 -1.45 6.22 -14.77
C GLY A 38 -2.89 6.26 -14.22
N TYR A 39 -3.31 7.43 -13.74
CA TYR A 39 -4.70 7.64 -13.30
C TYR A 39 -5.71 7.51 -14.45
N GLU A 40 -5.35 8.01 -15.64
CA GLU A 40 -6.17 7.93 -16.86
C GLU A 40 -6.39 6.48 -17.29
N ASP A 41 -5.31 5.68 -17.34
CA ASP A 41 -5.39 4.25 -17.68
C ASP A 41 -6.32 3.49 -16.72
N LEU A 42 -6.24 3.81 -15.43
CA LEU A 42 -7.05 3.16 -14.40
C LEU A 42 -8.51 3.60 -14.45
N ALA A 43 -8.76 4.88 -14.73
CA ALA A 43 -10.11 5.40 -14.95
C ALA A 43 -10.78 4.67 -16.11
N GLU A 44 -10.07 4.49 -17.23
CA GLU A 44 -10.56 3.75 -18.39
C GLU A 44 -10.78 2.25 -18.06
N ARG A 45 -9.79 1.57 -17.48
CA ARG A 45 -9.87 0.13 -17.15
C ARG A 45 -11.02 -0.19 -16.19
N HIS A 46 -11.35 0.73 -15.28
CA HIS A 46 -12.38 0.53 -14.27
C HIS A 46 -13.72 1.19 -14.60
N GLY A 47 -13.81 1.96 -15.69
CA GLY A 47 -15.01 2.70 -16.06
C GLY A 47 -15.42 3.75 -15.01
N MET A 48 -14.44 4.38 -14.36
CA MET A 48 -14.64 5.36 -13.28
C MET A 48 -14.05 6.72 -13.66
N GLY A 49 -14.45 7.77 -12.96
CA GLY A 49 -13.78 9.06 -13.08
C GLY A 49 -12.37 9.05 -12.49
N ILE A 50 -11.51 9.93 -13.00
CA ILE A 50 -10.15 10.12 -12.48
C ILE A 50 -10.17 10.50 -10.99
N GLU A 51 -11.13 11.33 -10.57
CA GLU A 51 -11.27 11.78 -9.18
C GLU A 51 -11.52 10.59 -8.22
N GLU A 52 -12.28 9.58 -8.65
CA GLU A 52 -12.52 8.37 -7.87
C GLU A 52 -11.25 7.53 -7.73
N ILE A 53 -10.42 7.44 -8.79
CA ILE A 53 -9.11 6.78 -8.73
C ILE A 53 -8.17 7.52 -7.78
N GLU A 54 -8.13 8.86 -7.86
CA GLU A 54 -7.32 9.69 -6.96
C GLU A 54 -7.74 9.51 -5.50
N LYS A 55 -9.05 9.53 -5.21
CA LYS A 55 -9.59 9.29 -3.87
C LYS A 55 -9.22 7.89 -3.36
N ALA A 56 -9.32 6.86 -4.21
CA ALA A 56 -8.92 5.50 -3.86
C ALA A 56 -7.42 5.40 -3.55
N PHE A 57 -6.59 6.03 -4.37
CA PHE A 57 -5.15 6.07 -4.14
C PHE A 57 -4.80 6.84 -2.86
N ALA A 58 -5.43 7.99 -2.61
CA ALA A 58 -5.23 8.77 -1.40
C ALA A 58 -5.58 7.98 -0.13
N ARG A 59 -6.69 7.24 -0.12
CA ARG A 59 -7.04 6.33 0.99
C ARG A 59 -6.00 5.24 1.17
N ALA A 60 -5.50 4.63 0.10
CA ALA A 60 -4.45 3.61 0.17
C ALA A 60 -3.15 4.18 0.77
N VAL A 61 -2.69 5.35 0.29
CA VAL A 61 -1.50 6.03 0.84
C VAL A 61 -1.71 6.37 2.31
N HIS A 62 -2.90 6.86 2.69
CA HIS A 62 -3.24 7.14 4.08
C HIS A 62 -3.11 5.88 4.97
N ILE A 63 -3.62 4.73 4.51
CA ILE A 63 -3.47 3.46 5.23
C ILE A 63 -2.00 3.05 5.35
N LEU A 64 -1.19 3.26 4.30
CA LEU A 64 0.24 2.95 4.32
C LEU A 64 1.00 3.76 5.38
N ILE A 65 0.74 5.06 5.48
CA ILE A 65 1.46 5.95 6.41
C ILE A 65 0.96 5.82 7.86
N THR A 66 -0.31 5.49 8.07
CA THR A 66 -0.91 5.39 9.41
C THR A 66 -0.79 3.99 10.01
N THR A 67 -0.44 2.97 9.22
CA THR A 67 -0.30 1.60 9.73
C THR A 67 0.88 1.51 10.71
N PRO A 68 0.64 1.18 11.99
CA PRO A 68 1.71 1.10 12.97
C PRO A 68 2.61 -0.11 12.70
N PRO A 69 3.87 -0.05 13.15
CA PRO A 69 4.75 -1.21 13.13
C PRO A 69 4.12 -2.39 13.89
N PRO A 70 4.35 -3.63 13.43
CA PRO A 70 3.89 -4.81 14.14
C PRO A 70 4.47 -4.83 15.58
N PRO A 71 3.70 -5.31 16.58
CA PRO A 71 4.15 -5.37 17.97
C PRO A 71 5.45 -6.15 18.11
N TRP A 72 6.26 -5.76 19.10
CA TRP A 72 7.58 -6.35 19.35
C TRP A 72 7.53 -7.87 19.51
N TRP A 73 6.48 -8.44 20.11
CA TRP A 73 6.31 -9.89 20.28
C TRP A 73 6.01 -10.65 18.98
N GLN A 74 5.53 -9.99 17.92
CA GLN A 74 5.41 -10.58 16.57
C GLN A 74 6.74 -10.57 15.81
N ILE A 75 7.79 -9.94 16.34
CA ILE A 75 9.12 -9.89 15.73
C ILE A 75 9.94 -11.15 16.05
N TRP A 76 9.67 -11.81 17.19
CA TRP A 76 10.47 -12.91 17.74
C TRP A 76 9.81 -14.30 17.64
N ARG A 77 8.73 -14.48 16.84
CA ARG A 77 8.04 -15.78 16.64
C ARG A 77 8.54 -16.57 15.42
N TYR A 78 9.81 -16.46 15.06
CA TYR A 78 10.48 -17.29 14.05
C TYR A 78 11.76 -17.86 14.62
#